data_AF-A0A7C6SHM3-F1
#
_entry.id   AF-A0A7C6SHM3-F1
#
_cell.length_a   1.000
_cell.length_b   1.000
_cell.length_c   1.000
_cell.angle_alpha   90.00
_cell.angle_beta   90.00
_cell.angle_gamma   90.00
#
_symmetry.space_group_name_H-M   'P 1'
#
loop_
_entity.id
_entity.type
_entity.pdbx_description
1 polymer ?
#
loop_
_entity_poly.entity_id
_entity_poly.type
_entity_poly.pdbx_seq_one_letter_code
_entity_poly.pdbx_strand_id
1 'polypeptide(L)'
;MGLNILEITSVEKRGQGLPSVPGIWSDRFIPDLARLVDGIHERGGKVCVQLHHAGRGAYRNIIGEQAVGPSSIRAAGMPEAPRELSRDEVYEISLKLMVMAL
;
A
#
# COMPACT_ATOMS: atom_id res chain seq x y z
N MET A 1 -22.63 6.88 -9.48
CA MET A 1 -21.22 7.25 -9.74
C MET A 1 -20.65 6.29 -10.76
N GLY A 2 -19.81 6.75 -11.68
CA GLY A 2 -19.23 5.90 -12.74
C GLY A 2 -18.13 4.99 -12.20
N LEU A 3 -16.91 5.52 -12.08
CA LEU A 3 -15.75 4.83 -11.52
C LEU A 3 -15.40 5.39 -10.15
N ASN A 4 -15.23 4.51 -9.17
CA ASN A 4 -14.70 4.80 -7.85
C ASN A 4 -13.26 4.29 -7.78
N ILE A 5 -12.35 5.09 -7.25
CA ILE A 5 -10.98 4.67 -6.97
C ILE A 5 -10.91 4.50 -5.46
N LEU A 6 -10.74 3.25 -5.00
CA LEU A 6 -10.45 3.00 -3.59
C LEU A 6 -9.15 3.71 -3.23
N GLU A 7 -9.11 4.30 -2.04
CA GLU A 7 -7.94 4.96 -1.49
C GLU A 7 -6.67 4.09 -1.59
N ILE A 8 -5.51 4.72 -1.40
CA ILE A 8 -4.23 4.02 -1.36
C ILE A 8 -4.36 2.74 -0.52
N THR A 9 -4.05 1.60 -1.12
CA THR A 9 -4.16 0.29 -0.48
C THR A 9 -2.79 -0.36 -0.54
N SER A 10 -2.22 -0.64 0.63
CA SER A 10 -0.82 -1.04 0.72
C SER A 10 -0.63 -2.48 0.22
N VAL A 11 0.39 -2.71 -0.60
CA VAL A 11 0.73 -4.04 -1.14
C VAL A 11 1.64 -4.86 -0.23
N GLU A 12 2.13 -4.25 0.85
CA GLU A 12 2.82 -4.94 1.94
C GLU A 12 2.76 -4.11 3.22
N LYS A 13 2.95 -4.76 4.37
CA LYS A 13 2.97 -4.09 5.68
C LYS A 13 4.03 -2.99 5.79
N ARG A 14 5.22 -3.20 5.21
CA ARG A 14 6.33 -2.23 5.19
C ARG A 14 6.02 -0.97 4.38
N GLY A 15 5.07 -1.07 3.46
CA GLY A 15 4.59 0.02 2.62
C GLY A 15 3.43 0.81 3.23
N GLN A 16 3.01 0.50 4.46
CA GLN A 16 1.87 1.16 5.09
C GLN A 16 2.26 2.55 5.63
N GLY A 17 1.71 3.60 5.04
CA GLY A 17 2.01 4.99 5.41
C GLY A 17 1.28 5.51 6.65
N LEU A 18 0.05 5.03 6.89
CA LEU A 18 -0.81 5.45 8.00
C LEU A 18 -1.53 4.22 8.61
N PRO A 19 -1.89 4.23 9.91
CA PRO A 19 -2.55 3.08 10.54
C PRO A 19 -3.90 2.74 9.93
N SER A 20 -4.63 3.75 9.42
CA SER A 20 -5.96 3.61 8.83
C SER A 20 -5.95 3.17 7.36
N VAL A 21 -4.79 3.21 6.70
CA VAL A 21 -4.69 2.84 5.28
C VAL A 21 -5.00 1.34 5.11
N PRO A 22 -5.91 0.96 4.21
CA PRO A 22 -6.21 -0.43 3.90
C PRO A 22 -4.98 -1.21 3.41
N GLY A 23 -5.05 -2.53 3.55
CA GLY A 23 -4.05 -3.44 3.01
C GLY A 23 -4.67 -4.44 2.03
N ILE A 24 -3.83 -4.99 1.15
CA ILE A 24 -4.22 -6.09 0.25
C ILE A 24 -3.20 -7.25 0.25
N TRP A 25 -2.15 -7.18 1.07
CA TRP A 25 -1.04 -8.15 1.08
C TRP A 25 -1.35 -9.52 1.70
N SER A 26 -2.61 -9.80 2.04
CA SER A 26 -3.03 -11.02 2.73
C SER A 26 -4.51 -11.27 2.52
N ASP A 27 -4.88 -12.54 2.33
CA ASP A 27 -6.27 -12.96 2.12
C ASP A 27 -7.22 -12.56 3.25
N ARG A 28 -6.69 -12.22 4.43
CA ARG A 28 -7.49 -11.67 5.54
C ARG A 28 -8.27 -10.40 5.16
N PHE A 29 -7.83 -9.67 4.13
CA PHE A 29 -8.48 -8.46 3.67
C PHE A 29 -9.63 -8.72 2.69
N ILE A 30 -9.68 -9.91 2.07
CA ILE A 30 -10.66 -10.26 1.04
C ILE A 30 -12.10 -10.07 1.53
N PRO A 31 -12.50 -10.54 2.73
CA PRO A 31 -13.90 -10.43 3.16
C PRO A 31 -14.39 -8.98 3.27
N ASP A 32 -13.58 -8.09 3.85
CA ASP A 32 -13.95 -6.69 4.05
C ASP A 32 -13.94 -5.89 2.74
N LEU A 33 -12.96 -6.16 1.86
CA LEU A 33 -12.88 -5.54 0.54
C LEU A 33 -14.00 -6.02 -0.38
N ALA A 34 -14.35 -7.31 -0.35
CA ALA A 34 -15.46 -7.87 -1.11
C ALA A 34 -16.78 -7.18 -0.74
N ARG A 35 -17.07 -7.02 0.56
CA ARG A 35 -18.27 -6.31 1.04
C ARG A 35 -18.34 -4.86 0.54
N LEU A 36 -17.20 -4.16 0.48
CA LEU A 36 -17.14 -2.81 -0.08
C LEU A 36 -17.45 -2.80 -1.58
N VAL A 37 -16.81 -3.71 -2.32
CA VAL A 37 -16.98 -3.86 -3.77
C VAL A 37 -18.42 -4.20 -4.11
N ASP A 38 -19.04 -5.14 -3.38
CA ASP A 38 -20.42 -5.56 -3.56
C ASP A 38 -21.39 -4.38 -3.38
N GLY A 39 -21.23 -3.58 -2.32
CA GLY A 39 -22.08 -2.41 -2.09
C GLY A 39 -21.95 -1.33 -3.18
N ILE A 40 -20.78 -1.21 -3.82
CA ILE A 40 -20.59 -0.32 -4.97
C ILE A 40 -21.29 -0.89 -6.21
N HIS A 41 -21.14 -2.19 -6.46
CA HIS A 41 -21.73 -2.88 -7.60
C HIS A 41 -23.26 -2.92 -7.55
N GLU A 42 -23.85 -3.14 -6.37
CA GLU A 42 -25.32 -3.09 -6.15
C GLU A 42 -25.94 -1.75 -6.56
N ARG A 43 -25.15 -0.66 -6.51
CA ARG A 43 -25.56 0.70 -6.89
C ARG A 43 -25.19 1.06 -8.33
N GLY A 44 -24.78 0.08 -9.14
CA GLY A 44 -24.38 0.25 -10.53
C GLY A 44 -23.03 0.94 -10.73
N GLY A 45 -22.22 1.09 -9.68
CA GLY A 45 -20.89 1.68 -9.77
C GLY A 45 -19.84 0.69 -10.27
N LYS A 46 -18.69 1.21 -10.70
CA LYS A 46 -17.46 0.44 -10.92
C LYS A 46 -16.41 0.87 -9.89
N VAL A 47 -15.48 -0.02 -9.58
CA VAL A 47 -14.39 0.26 -8.63
C VAL A 47 -13.07 -0.32 -9.12
N CYS A 48 -12.00 0.44 -8.89
CA CYS A 48 -10.62 -0.05 -8.96
C CYS A 48 -9.88 0.37 -7.69
N VAL A 49 -8.71 -0.22 -7.45
CA VAL A 49 -7.89 0.06 -6.26
C VAL A 49 -6.60 0.76 -6.64
N GLN A 50 -6.21 1.77 -5.85
CA GLN A 50 -4.90 2.38 -5.96
C GLN A 50 -3.87 1.55 -5.16
N LEU A 51 -3.13 0.68 -5.84
CA LEU A 51 -2.02 -0.06 -5.23
C LEU A 51 -0.91 0.90 -4.81
N HIS A 52 -0.42 0.75 -3.59
CA HIS A 52 0.50 1.72 -2.99
C HIS A 52 1.60 1.08 -2.14
N HIS A 53 2.76 1.73 -2.12
CA HIS A 53 3.84 1.50 -1.17
C HIS A 53 4.41 2.85 -0.72
N ALA A 54 4.30 3.18 0.58
CA ALA A 54 4.66 4.51 1.08
C ALA A 54 6.17 4.81 1.00
N GLY A 55 7.02 3.78 1.02
CA GLY A 55 8.47 3.93 0.92
C GLY A 55 9.00 4.87 2.02
N ARG A 56 9.73 5.93 1.63
CA ARG A 56 10.22 6.96 2.56
C ARG A 56 9.11 7.77 3.26
N GLY A 57 7.86 7.55 2.87
CA GLY A 57 6.63 8.06 3.46
C GLY A 57 6.06 7.20 4.60
N ALA A 58 6.70 6.07 4.96
CA ALA A 58 6.28 5.22 6.07
C ALA A 58 6.90 5.66 7.41
N TYR A 59 6.15 5.49 8.51
CA TYR A 59 6.65 5.75 9.86
C TYR A 59 7.00 4.45 10.59
N ARG A 60 8.16 4.41 11.25
CA ARG A 60 8.63 3.22 11.99
C ARG A 60 7.66 2.74 13.07
N ASN A 61 6.97 3.64 13.76
CA ASN A 61 5.97 3.26 14.76
C ASN A 61 4.71 2.60 14.15
N ILE A 62 4.48 2.74 12.84
CA ILE A 62 3.36 2.11 12.12
C ILE A 62 3.80 0.77 11.56
N ILE A 63 4.95 0.72 10.87
CA ILE A 63 5.40 -0.48 10.17
C ILE A 63 6.23 -1.43 11.05
N GLY A 64 6.75 -0.95 12.19
CA GLY A 64 7.56 -1.70 13.14
C GLY A 64 9.06 -1.77 12.80
N GLU A 65 9.49 -1.16 11.69
CA GLU A 65 10.86 -1.20 11.19
C GLU A 65 11.24 0.12 10.47
N GLN A 66 12.49 0.25 10.04
CA GLN A 66 12.93 1.44 9.30
C GLN A 66 12.26 1.48 7.93
N ALA A 67 11.73 2.64 7.55
CA ALA A 67 11.20 2.86 6.20
C ALA A 67 12.26 2.59 5.13
N VAL A 68 11.83 2.24 3.92
CA VAL A 68 12.73 1.93 2.79
C VAL A 68 12.56 2.92 1.65
N GLY A 69 13.62 3.17 0.90
CA GLY A 69 13.61 4.09 -0.23
C GLY A 69 14.76 3.85 -1.21
N PRO A 70 14.80 4.56 -2.34
CA PRO A 70 15.84 4.41 -3.34
C PRO A 70 17.21 4.93 -2.88
N SER A 71 17.25 5.77 -1.84
CA SER A 71 18.46 6.33 -1.24
C SER A 71 18.17 6.74 0.19
N SER A 72 19.21 6.88 1.01
CA SER A 72 19.11 7.36 2.41
C SER A 72 18.87 8.88 2.51
N ILE A 73 17.80 9.37 1.87
CA ILE A 73 17.41 10.77 1.86
C ILE A 73 16.09 10.92 2.61
N ARG A 74 16.15 11.58 3.78
CA ARG A 74 14.98 11.85 4.63
C ARG A 74 13.96 12.72 3.89
N ALA A 75 12.69 12.31 3.91
CA ALA A 75 11.59 13.11 3.39
C ALA A 75 11.29 14.30 4.32
N ALA A 76 10.80 15.41 3.76
CA ALA A 76 10.36 16.55 4.55
C ALA A 76 9.25 16.12 5.54
N GLY A 77 9.36 16.54 6.80
CA GLY A 77 8.41 16.17 7.85
C GLY A 77 8.58 14.76 8.44
N MET A 78 9.52 13.95 7.95
CA MET A 78 9.78 12.62 8.51
C MET A 78 10.84 12.63 9.62
N PRO A 79 10.70 11.75 10.64
CA PRO A 79 11.61 11.72 11.79
C PRO A 79 12.98 11.12 11.47
N GLU A 80 13.06 10.22 10.48
CA GLU A 80 14.30 9.52 10.12
C GLU A 80 14.45 9.34 8.61
N ALA A 81 15.69 9.17 8.14
CA ALA A 81 15.96 8.78 6.77
C ALA A 81 15.57 7.31 6.53
N PRO A 82 15.06 6.95 5.34
CA PRO A 82 14.81 5.56 5.01
C PRO A 82 16.13 4.80 4.83
N ARG A 83 16.10 3.48 4.96
CA ARG A 83 17.16 2.60 4.49
C ARG A 83 17.09 2.49 2.97
N GLU A 84 18.25 2.46 2.33
CA GLU A 84 18.34 2.21 0.89
C GLU A 84 17.95 0.76 0.56
N LEU A 85 17.11 0.61 -0.47
CA LEU A 85 16.70 -0.69 -1.00
C LEU A 85 17.87 -1.36 -1.73
N SER A 86 18.06 -2.65 -1.48
CA SER A 86 18.83 -3.49 -2.38
C SER A 86 18.06 -3.73 -3.69
N ARG A 87 18.79 -4.13 -4.74
CA ARG A 87 18.18 -4.49 -6.03
C ARG A 87 17.14 -5.61 -5.88
N ASP A 88 17.40 -6.59 -5.02
CA ASP A 88 16.49 -7.71 -4.80
C ASP A 88 15.18 -7.25 -4.15
N GLU A 89 15.25 -6.34 -3.17
CA GLU A 89 14.06 -5.76 -2.55
C GLU A 89 13.25 -4.91 -3.53
N VAL A 90 13.90 -4.22 -4.49
CA VAL A 90 13.18 -3.52 -5.57
C VAL A 90 12.37 -4.51 -6.41
N TYR A 91 12.95 -5.66 -6.75
CA TYR A 91 12.23 -6.70 -7.49
C TYR A 91 11.12 -7.32 -6.67
N GLU A 92 11.33 -7.54 -5.37
CA GLU A 92 10.31 -8.05 -4.44
C GLU A 92 9.08 -7.13 -4.40
N ILE A 93 9.29 -5.82 -4.22
CA ILE A 93 8.20 -4.82 -4.18
C ILE A 93 7.49 -4.78 -5.54
N SER A 94 8.24 -4.81 -6.64
CA SER A 94 7.69 -4.82 -8.00
C SER A 94 6.83 -6.06 -8.23
N LEU A 95 7.26 -7.23 -7.76
CA LEU A 95 6.49 -8.47 -7.84
C LEU A 95 5.21 -8.39 -7.01
N LYS A 96 5.26 -7.83 -5.79
CA LYS A 96 4.05 -7.62 -4.97
C LYS A 96 3.03 -6.73 -5.66
N LEU A 97 3.48 -5.64 -6.30
CA LEU A 97 2.59 -4.77 -7.08
C LEU A 97 1.93 -5.53 -8.23
N MET A 98 2.67 -6.39 -8.93
CA MET A 98 2.12 -7.19 -10.03
C MET A 98 1.13 -8.25 -9.53
N VAL A 99 1.50 -9.03 -8.50
CA VAL A 99 0.65 -10.12 -7.99
C VAL A 99 -0.66 -9.59 -7.42
N MET A 100 -0.66 -8.43 -6.76
CA MET A 100 -1.88 -7.83 -6.19
C MET A 100 -2.77 -7.15 -7.24
N ALA A 101 -2.31 -7.05 -8.49
CA ALA A 101 -3.09 -6.52 -9.61
C ALA A 101 -3.80 -7.63 -10.42
N LEU A 102 -3.47 -8.90 -10.17
CA LEU A 102 -4.00 -10.08 -10.85
C LEU A 102 -5.06 -10.78 -10.02
#